data_AF-A0A450UWA6-F1
#
_entry.id   AF-A0A450UWA6-F1
#
_cell.length_a   1.000
_cell.length_b   1.000
_cell.length_c   1.000
_cell.angle_alpha   90.00
_cell.angle_beta   90.00
_cell.angle_gamma   90.00
#
_symmetry.space_group_name_H-M   'P 1'
#
loop_
_entity.id
_entity.type
_entity.pdbx_description
1 polymer ?
#
loop_
_entity_poly.entity_id
_entity_poly.type
_entity_poly.pdbx_seq_one_letter_code
_entity_poly.pdbx_strand_id
1 'polypeptide(L)'
;MKNFDFRRKAFHIPEPIDHFSKNPIFFANLLLAWFTLCTTGHAMETEPGPLAEYVARPDASYGWSKRQEGRIEVTDYTELTLTSQTWRGIVWKHRLFIIRPSTLRPDIGHGLLFIAGGRWEDDVEQNDLPRKVHWLAGVAEQLRSHLVVLFNVPRQPMFGDRYEDEIVSLTFHEYLETGDAEWPLLLPMVKSAVRAMDAAGQYAHEAWHSTIDTYTATGVSKRGWTTWLLGAVDPRVTAIAPMAIDVLNMPRQMDHQRRAWGDVSYKIGDYTERGLVDRIKTPKGKALLSIVDPYHYRHLLNQPKLIVIGTNDHYWPLDALNLYWDDLAGDKYILYVPNNQHDLKDSSRLIGSLDALHQHAATGRPLPKLSWEFAMGDGGLSLRMNSDLPTHEVRAWVATSPGRDFREARWESFPARRHGGRSVYELTVPSTGFAAMFGEAEYHGDSLPYYLSTNVRVVGSKPVGNETP
;
A
#
# COMPACT_ATOMS: atom_id res chain seq x y z
N MET A 1 -51.45 -33.12 28.49
CA MET A 1 -52.78 -32.71 28.99
C MET A 1 -53.55 -32.05 27.85
N LYS A 2 -54.66 -32.69 27.46
CA LYS A 2 -55.90 -32.22 26.78
C LYS A 2 -55.88 -31.16 25.65
N ASN A 3 -56.40 -31.63 24.51
CA ASN A 3 -57.08 -30.93 23.40
C ASN A 3 -58.30 -30.09 23.84
N PHE A 4 -58.73 -29.14 22.97
CA PHE A 4 -60.11 -28.82 22.48
C PHE A 4 -60.07 -27.40 21.84
N ASP A 5 -60.09 -27.22 20.51
CA ASP A 5 -61.22 -27.15 19.55
C ASP A 5 -62.39 -26.22 19.96
N PHE A 6 -62.74 -25.24 19.12
CA PHE A 6 -64.11 -25.06 18.61
C PHE A 6 -64.19 -24.05 17.43
N ARG A 7 -64.75 -24.53 16.32
CA ARG A 7 -65.26 -23.78 15.15
C ARG A 7 -66.60 -23.06 15.41
N ARG A 8 -66.99 -22.21 14.44
CA ARG A 8 -68.34 -21.75 13.97
C ARG A 8 -68.60 -20.26 14.24
N LYS A 9 -69.16 -19.41 13.35
CA LYS A 9 -70.17 -19.49 12.26
C LYS A 9 -70.09 -18.13 11.49
N ALA A 10 -70.06 -18.03 10.16
CA ALA A 10 -71.14 -18.14 9.15
C ALA A 10 -71.68 -16.77 8.60
N PHE A 11 -71.43 -16.54 7.29
CA PHE A 11 -72.22 -15.92 6.20
C PHE A 11 -72.96 -14.57 6.36
N HIS A 12 -72.74 -13.61 5.44
CA HIS A 12 -73.66 -13.33 4.32
C HIS A 12 -73.07 -12.35 3.28
N ILE A 13 -73.35 -12.62 1.98
CA ILE A 13 -73.05 -11.80 0.80
C ILE A 13 -74.30 -10.99 0.45
N PRO A 14 -74.15 -9.78 -0.12
CA PRO A 14 -74.92 -9.48 -1.32
C PRO A 14 -74.10 -8.77 -2.41
N GLU A 15 -74.19 -9.28 -3.63
CA GLU A 15 -74.07 -8.56 -4.90
C GLU A 15 -75.49 -8.47 -5.53
N PRO A 16 -75.71 -7.83 -6.69
CA PRO A 16 -75.26 -6.51 -7.18
C PRO A 16 -76.46 -5.71 -7.77
N ILE A 17 -76.41 -4.38 -7.90
CA ILE A 17 -77.21 -3.67 -8.92
C ILE A 17 -76.39 -2.58 -9.60
N ASP A 18 -76.21 -2.84 -10.89
CA ASP A 18 -75.71 -2.00 -11.97
C ASP A 18 -76.67 -0.84 -12.28
N HIS A 19 -76.16 0.36 -12.54
CA HIS A 19 -76.83 1.27 -13.45
C HIS A 19 -75.84 2.09 -14.30
N PHE A 20 -76.00 1.87 -15.59
CA PHE A 20 -75.24 2.38 -16.72
C PHE A 20 -75.28 3.90 -16.94
N SER A 21 -74.11 4.38 -17.37
CA SER A 21 -73.87 5.34 -18.45
C SER A 21 -74.16 6.83 -18.22
N LYS A 22 -73.10 7.65 -18.36
CA LYS A 22 -72.78 8.39 -19.60
C LYS A 22 -71.41 9.08 -19.48
N ASN A 23 -70.43 8.58 -20.23
CA ASN A 23 -69.21 9.31 -20.65
C ASN A 23 -69.59 10.33 -21.76
N PRO A 24 -68.69 11.22 -22.28
CA PRO A 24 -67.28 11.45 -21.95
C PRO A 24 -66.89 12.96 -21.89
N ILE A 25 -65.57 13.20 -21.79
CA ILE A 25 -64.79 14.39 -22.24
C ILE A 25 -64.30 15.27 -21.08
N PHE A 26 -62.97 15.44 -21.10
CA PHE A 26 -62.05 16.19 -20.23
C PHE A 26 -61.33 15.38 -19.15
N PHE A 27 -59.99 15.50 -19.21
CA PHE A 27 -58.94 14.89 -18.38
C PHE A 27 -58.32 13.58 -18.87
N ALA A 28 -57.71 13.64 -20.06
CA ALA A 28 -56.53 12.84 -20.39
C ALA A 28 -55.52 13.75 -21.10
N ASN A 29 -54.69 14.46 -20.32
CA ASN A 29 -53.45 15.11 -20.76
C ASN A 29 -52.67 15.60 -19.54
N LEU A 30 -52.20 14.68 -18.70
CA LEU A 30 -51.20 14.99 -17.67
C LEU A 30 -50.56 13.72 -17.09
N LEU A 31 -50.21 12.74 -17.93
CA LEU A 31 -49.53 11.52 -17.50
C LEU A 31 -48.79 10.87 -18.69
N LEU A 32 -48.01 11.64 -19.44
CA LEU A 32 -47.07 11.09 -20.43
C LEU A 32 -45.94 12.09 -20.75
N ALA A 33 -45.11 12.39 -19.75
CA ALA A 33 -43.85 13.12 -19.97
C ALA A 33 -42.76 12.82 -18.92
N TRP A 34 -42.86 11.71 -18.17
CA TRP A 34 -41.89 11.33 -17.14
C TRP A 34 -41.35 9.92 -17.37
N PHE A 35 -40.95 9.63 -18.62
CA PHE A 35 -40.19 8.44 -18.98
C PHE A 35 -39.20 8.79 -20.10
N THR A 36 -38.13 9.52 -19.74
CA THR A 36 -36.80 9.54 -20.40
C THR A 36 -35.92 10.63 -19.79
N LEU A 37 -35.56 10.48 -18.51
CA LEU A 37 -34.20 10.82 -18.08
C LEU A 37 -33.57 9.53 -17.56
N CYS A 38 -33.26 8.63 -18.49
CA CYS A 38 -32.08 7.79 -18.30
C CYS A 38 -30.91 8.77 -18.28
N THR A 39 -30.52 9.21 -17.08
CA THR A 39 -29.17 9.70 -16.88
C THR A 39 -28.27 8.51 -17.21
N THR A 40 -27.79 8.46 -18.45
CA THR A 40 -26.53 7.82 -18.76
C THR A 40 -25.51 8.54 -17.88
N GLY A 41 -25.31 7.98 -16.68
CA GLY A 41 -24.08 8.16 -15.96
C GLY A 41 -23.02 7.63 -16.90
N HIS A 42 -22.51 8.48 -17.78
CA HIS A 42 -21.20 8.30 -18.32
C HIS A 42 -20.33 8.29 -17.07
N ALA A 43 -20.00 7.08 -16.59
CA ALA A 43 -18.72 6.91 -15.96
C ALA A 43 -17.77 7.59 -16.93
N MET A 44 -17.19 8.72 -16.54
CA MET A 44 -16.03 9.23 -17.23
C MET A 44 -15.05 8.08 -17.18
N GLU A 45 -14.94 7.32 -18.27
CA GLU A 45 -13.77 6.53 -18.54
C GLU A 45 -12.64 7.54 -18.52
N THR A 46 -11.96 7.63 -17.38
CA THR A 46 -10.73 8.38 -17.26
C THR A 46 -9.78 7.70 -18.22
N GLU A 47 -9.52 8.35 -19.36
CA GLU A 47 -8.49 7.93 -20.31
C GLU A 47 -7.25 7.48 -19.54
N PRO A 48 -6.66 6.30 -19.87
CA PRO A 48 -5.54 5.76 -19.12
C PRO A 48 -4.39 6.78 -19.08
N GLY A 49 -3.87 7.09 -17.89
CA GLY A 49 -2.73 7.99 -17.77
C GLY A 49 -1.43 7.39 -18.35
N PRO A 50 -0.36 8.19 -18.52
CA PRO A 50 0.89 7.74 -19.17
C PRO A 50 1.50 6.46 -18.58
N LEU A 51 1.37 6.26 -17.26
CA LEU A 51 1.81 5.03 -16.61
C LEU A 51 1.03 3.80 -17.10
N ALA A 52 -0.31 3.89 -17.13
CA ALA A 52 -1.16 2.78 -17.54
C ALA A 52 -0.95 2.43 -19.02
N GLU A 53 -0.86 3.44 -19.89
CA GLU A 53 -0.56 3.26 -21.32
C GLU A 53 0.79 2.55 -21.53
N TYR A 54 1.84 3.01 -20.84
CA TYR A 54 3.18 2.43 -20.96
C TYR A 54 3.22 0.95 -20.53
N VAL A 55 2.57 0.63 -19.41
CA VAL A 55 2.53 -0.71 -18.84
C VAL A 55 1.75 -1.66 -19.74
N ALA A 56 0.59 -1.22 -20.24
CA ALA A 56 -0.28 -2.03 -21.11
C ALA A 56 0.36 -2.33 -22.48
N ARG A 57 1.21 -1.43 -22.98
CA ARG A 57 1.84 -1.59 -24.29
C ARG A 57 2.64 -2.91 -24.39
N PRO A 58 2.38 -3.75 -25.40
CA PRO A 58 3.18 -4.95 -25.66
C PRO A 58 4.66 -4.62 -25.89
N ASP A 59 5.53 -5.58 -25.59
CA ASP A 59 6.95 -5.48 -25.87
C ASP A 59 7.44 -6.79 -26.48
N ALA A 60 8.01 -6.73 -27.69
CA ALA A 60 8.42 -7.92 -28.44
C ALA A 60 9.61 -8.65 -27.78
N SER A 61 10.34 -8.01 -26.87
CA SER A 61 11.42 -8.65 -26.12
C SER A 61 10.93 -9.41 -24.88
N TYR A 62 9.65 -9.28 -24.50
CA TYR A 62 9.10 -10.01 -23.36
C TYR A 62 9.20 -11.53 -23.56
N GLY A 63 9.69 -12.21 -22.54
CA GLY A 63 9.76 -13.67 -22.50
C GLY A 63 10.48 -14.14 -21.25
N TRP A 64 10.37 -15.43 -20.94
CA TRP A 64 11.05 -16.02 -19.80
C TRP A 64 11.60 -17.40 -20.12
N SER A 65 12.65 -17.80 -19.42
CA SER A 65 13.21 -19.15 -19.52
C SER A 65 13.53 -19.69 -18.13
N LYS A 66 13.30 -20.99 -17.92
CA LYS A 66 13.64 -21.66 -16.66
C LYS A 66 15.16 -21.74 -16.51
N ARG A 67 15.69 -21.27 -15.37
CA ARG A 67 17.11 -21.39 -15.01
C ARG A 67 17.34 -22.64 -14.18
N GLN A 68 16.62 -22.76 -13.07
CA GLN A 68 16.78 -23.85 -12.12
C GLN A 68 15.50 -24.04 -11.31
N GLU A 69 15.38 -25.21 -10.69
CA GLU A 69 14.35 -25.52 -9.71
C GLU A 69 14.98 -26.33 -8.58
N GLY A 70 14.36 -26.29 -7.41
CA GLY A 70 14.88 -26.99 -6.26
C GLY A 70 13.94 -26.92 -5.08
N ARG A 71 14.47 -27.29 -3.92
CA ARG A 71 13.74 -27.31 -2.67
C ARG A 71 14.55 -26.65 -1.57
N ILE A 72 13.88 -25.83 -0.76
CA ILE A 72 14.39 -25.26 0.49
C ILE A 72 13.59 -25.94 1.59
N GLU A 73 14.21 -26.86 2.32
CA GLU A 73 13.54 -27.71 3.31
C GLU A 73 12.35 -28.49 2.71
N VAL A 74 11.12 -28.04 2.92
CA VAL A 74 9.87 -28.63 2.39
C VAL A 74 9.23 -27.80 1.27
N THR A 75 9.77 -26.61 1.00
CA THR A 75 9.23 -25.63 0.06
C THR A 75 9.90 -25.79 -1.30
N ASP A 76 9.11 -25.97 -2.35
CA ASP A 76 9.62 -26.03 -3.72
C ASP A 76 9.81 -24.61 -4.27
N TYR A 77 10.83 -24.40 -5.10
CA TYR A 77 11.03 -23.14 -5.83
C TYR A 77 11.45 -23.39 -7.27
N THR A 78 11.11 -22.44 -8.13
CA THR A 78 11.63 -22.32 -9.49
C THR A 78 12.19 -20.93 -9.70
N GLU A 79 13.35 -20.86 -10.34
CA GLU A 79 13.95 -19.63 -10.81
C GLU A 79 13.83 -19.52 -12.34
N LEU A 80 13.31 -18.38 -12.79
CA LEU A 80 13.23 -17.98 -14.19
C LEU A 80 14.15 -16.78 -14.45
N THR A 81 14.76 -16.74 -15.64
CA THR A 81 15.21 -15.49 -16.23
C THR A 81 14.00 -14.86 -16.90
N LEU A 82 13.55 -13.71 -16.42
CA LEU A 82 12.49 -12.93 -17.04
C LEU A 82 13.10 -11.77 -17.82
N THR A 83 12.84 -11.68 -19.12
CA THR A 83 12.98 -10.43 -19.88
C THR A 83 11.62 -9.74 -19.88
N SER A 84 11.51 -8.57 -19.26
CA SER A 84 10.22 -7.89 -19.11
C SER A 84 9.94 -6.87 -20.21
N GLN A 85 10.96 -6.16 -20.69
CA GLN A 85 10.85 -5.17 -21.75
C GLN A 85 12.23 -4.77 -22.32
N THR A 86 12.22 -3.96 -23.37
CA THR A 86 13.37 -3.14 -23.77
C THR A 86 13.03 -1.68 -23.52
N TRP A 87 13.82 -1.00 -22.71
CA TRP A 87 13.61 0.40 -22.38
C TRP A 87 14.85 1.23 -22.68
N ARG A 88 14.68 2.25 -23.51
CA ARG A 88 15.76 3.12 -24.02
C ARG A 88 16.95 2.33 -24.59
N GLY A 89 16.64 1.29 -25.38
CA GLY A 89 17.62 0.43 -26.03
C GLY A 89 18.30 -0.59 -25.11
N ILE A 90 17.91 -0.66 -23.83
CA ILE A 90 18.47 -1.58 -22.84
C ILE A 90 17.45 -2.68 -22.58
N VAL A 91 17.87 -3.95 -22.66
CA VAL A 91 17.02 -5.11 -22.36
C VAL A 91 16.93 -5.28 -20.84
N TRP A 92 15.71 -5.36 -20.32
CA TRP A 92 15.44 -5.51 -18.88
C TRP A 92 15.26 -6.98 -18.54
N LYS A 93 16.29 -7.55 -17.91
CA LYS A 93 16.29 -8.93 -17.41
C LYS A 93 16.26 -8.96 -15.87
N HIS A 94 15.60 -9.99 -15.35
CA HIS A 94 15.33 -10.17 -13.93
C HIS A 94 15.51 -11.63 -13.53
N ARG A 95 15.96 -11.86 -12.29
CA ARG A 95 15.75 -13.13 -11.61
C ARG A 95 14.36 -13.15 -11.00
N LEU A 96 13.52 -14.05 -11.47
CA LEU A 96 12.16 -14.25 -10.97
C LEU A 96 12.09 -15.59 -10.26
N PHE A 97 11.76 -15.58 -8.98
CA PHE A 97 11.51 -16.81 -8.22
C PHE A 97 10.01 -16.99 -8.02
N ILE A 98 9.55 -18.22 -8.22
CA ILE A 98 8.20 -18.65 -7.89
C ILE A 98 8.37 -19.72 -6.82
N ILE A 99 7.77 -19.51 -5.66
CA ILE A 99 7.89 -20.36 -4.49
C ILE A 99 6.53 -21.01 -4.23
N ARG A 100 6.52 -22.33 -4.14
CA ARG A 100 5.35 -23.14 -3.83
C ARG A 100 5.52 -23.78 -2.44
N PRO A 101 4.81 -23.28 -1.42
CA PRO A 101 4.89 -23.87 -0.09
C PRO A 101 4.23 -25.25 -0.06
N SER A 102 4.72 -26.11 0.83
CA SER A 102 4.10 -27.40 1.15
C SER A 102 2.71 -27.24 1.75
N THR A 103 2.44 -26.10 2.39
CA THR A 103 1.19 -25.73 3.04
C THR A 103 0.19 -25.00 2.14
N LEU A 104 0.49 -24.89 0.83
CA LEU A 104 -0.35 -24.22 -0.16
C LEU A 104 -1.83 -24.62 -0.05
N ARG A 105 -2.73 -23.64 -0.07
CA ARG A 105 -4.16 -23.87 -0.24
C ARG A 105 -4.53 -23.88 -1.73
N PRO A 106 -4.79 -25.04 -2.35
CA PRO A 106 -4.98 -25.15 -3.79
C PRO A 106 -6.30 -24.52 -4.29
N ASP A 107 -7.24 -24.28 -3.39
CA ASP A 107 -8.52 -23.59 -3.64
C ASP A 107 -8.40 -22.07 -3.72
N ILE A 108 -7.21 -21.52 -3.42
CA ILE A 108 -6.98 -20.07 -3.35
C ILE A 108 -5.94 -19.63 -4.37
N GLY A 109 -6.40 -19.03 -5.46
CA GLY A 109 -5.57 -18.41 -6.50
C GLY A 109 -5.02 -17.03 -6.13
N HIS A 110 -4.56 -16.83 -4.88
CA HIS A 110 -3.99 -15.56 -4.41
C HIS A 110 -2.53 -15.75 -3.99
N GLY A 111 -1.62 -14.97 -4.58
CA GLY A 111 -0.18 -15.00 -4.30
C GLY A 111 0.33 -13.73 -3.63
N LEU A 112 1.54 -13.78 -3.07
CA LEU A 112 2.28 -12.59 -2.65
C LEU A 112 3.33 -12.27 -3.71
N LEU A 113 3.32 -11.04 -4.25
CA LEU A 113 4.41 -10.51 -5.07
C LEU A 113 5.34 -9.66 -4.20
N PHE A 114 6.58 -10.12 -4.02
CA PHE A 114 7.65 -9.37 -3.36
C PHE A 114 8.59 -8.76 -4.41
N ILE A 115 8.54 -7.44 -4.56
CA ILE A 115 9.39 -6.68 -5.47
C ILE A 115 10.71 -6.36 -4.74
N ALA A 116 11.81 -6.91 -5.25
CA ALA A 116 13.16 -6.79 -4.70
C ALA A 116 14.10 -6.06 -5.69
N GLY A 117 15.19 -5.50 -5.14
CA GLY A 117 16.26 -4.98 -5.98
C GLY A 117 17.32 -6.04 -6.27
N GLY A 118 18.56 -5.60 -6.36
CA GLY A 118 19.68 -6.44 -6.79
C GLY A 118 20.30 -5.88 -8.05
N ARG A 119 21.38 -6.51 -8.52
CA ARG A 119 22.12 -6.10 -9.71
C ARG A 119 21.99 -7.14 -10.80
N TRP A 120 21.89 -6.68 -12.03
CA TRP A 120 21.94 -7.54 -13.20
C TRP A 120 23.24 -7.28 -13.94
N GLU A 121 23.99 -8.36 -14.17
CA GLU A 121 25.25 -8.34 -14.92
C GLU A 121 25.11 -9.40 -16.00
N ASP A 122 25.18 -8.99 -17.27
CA ASP A 122 24.86 -9.87 -18.41
C ASP A 122 25.89 -11.01 -18.58
N ASP A 123 27.13 -10.80 -18.13
CA ASP A 123 28.24 -11.75 -18.31
C ASP A 123 28.54 -12.58 -17.05
N VAL A 124 27.72 -12.47 -16.00
CA VAL A 124 27.93 -13.19 -14.74
C VAL A 124 26.77 -14.15 -14.48
N GLU A 125 27.09 -15.45 -14.48
CA GLU A 125 26.13 -16.46 -14.04
C GLU A 125 25.83 -16.31 -12.54
N GLN A 126 24.60 -15.89 -12.22
CA GLN A 126 24.13 -15.77 -10.85
C GLN A 126 23.47 -17.08 -10.41
N ASN A 127 24.27 -18.10 -10.10
CA ASN A 127 23.77 -19.45 -9.77
C ASN A 127 23.42 -19.63 -8.27
N ASP A 128 23.97 -18.76 -7.42
CA ASP A 128 23.68 -18.81 -5.98
C ASP A 128 22.22 -18.45 -5.69
N LEU A 129 21.61 -19.24 -4.81
CA LEU A 129 20.28 -18.98 -4.26
C LEU A 129 20.36 -17.81 -3.27
N PRO A 130 19.68 -16.68 -3.53
CA PRO A 130 19.79 -15.51 -2.65
C PRO A 130 19.27 -15.81 -1.24
N ARG A 131 19.97 -15.33 -0.20
CA ARG A 131 19.50 -15.44 1.22
C ARG A 131 18.06 -14.96 1.42
N LYS A 132 17.63 -13.97 0.64
CA LYS A 132 16.26 -13.47 0.68
C LYS A 132 15.24 -14.52 0.21
N VAL A 133 15.58 -15.36 -0.77
CA VAL A 133 14.71 -16.46 -1.22
C VAL A 133 14.60 -17.53 -0.13
N HIS A 134 15.69 -17.87 0.57
CA HIS A 134 15.62 -18.76 1.73
C HIS A 134 14.66 -18.25 2.81
N TRP A 135 14.77 -16.97 3.16
CA TRP A 135 13.87 -16.37 4.14
C TRP A 135 12.40 -16.34 3.65
N LEU A 136 12.17 -15.95 2.39
CA LEU A 136 10.83 -15.89 1.81
C LEU A 136 10.19 -17.27 1.60
N ALA A 137 10.97 -18.35 1.50
CA ALA A 137 10.42 -19.71 1.51
C ALA A 137 9.64 -19.99 2.81
N GLY A 138 10.21 -19.64 3.97
CA GLY A 138 9.51 -19.75 5.26
C GLY A 138 8.29 -18.83 5.35
N VAL A 139 8.35 -17.64 4.77
CA VAL A 139 7.19 -16.73 4.69
C VAL A 139 6.08 -17.34 3.83
N ALA A 140 6.41 -17.96 2.70
CA ALA A 140 5.43 -18.63 1.84
C ALA A 140 4.69 -19.74 2.59
N GLU A 141 5.38 -20.51 3.45
CA GLU A 141 4.74 -21.53 4.29
C GLU A 141 3.77 -20.91 5.31
N GLN A 142 4.11 -19.77 5.90
CA GLN A 142 3.21 -19.08 6.83
C GLN A 142 1.97 -18.52 6.13
N LEU A 143 2.14 -17.92 4.94
CA LEU A 143 1.05 -17.38 4.12
C LEU A 143 0.17 -18.48 3.49
N ARG A 144 0.68 -19.71 3.40
CA ARG A 144 0.03 -20.86 2.76
C ARG A 144 -0.37 -20.58 1.30
N SER A 145 0.45 -19.80 0.62
CA SER A 145 0.17 -19.20 -0.69
C SER A 145 1.43 -19.14 -1.53
N HIS A 146 1.29 -19.10 -2.86
CA HIS A 146 2.43 -18.86 -3.74
C HIS A 146 3.12 -17.53 -3.40
N LEU A 147 4.44 -17.53 -3.43
CA LEU A 147 5.23 -16.31 -3.25
C LEU A 147 6.12 -16.10 -4.47
N VAL A 148 5.93 -14.97 -5.12
CA VAL A 148 6.68 -14.55 -6.32
C VAL A 148 7.68 -13.49 -5.91
N VAL A 149 8.96 -13.72 -6.15
CA VAL A 149 10.04 -12.77 -5.85
C VAL A 149 10.64 -12.24 -7.14
N LEU A 150 10.44 -10.96 -7.40
CA LEU A 150 11.01 -10.28 -8.56
C LEU A 150 12.25 -9.50 -8.14
N PHE A 151 13.45 -9.97 -8.49
CA PHE A 151 14.70 -9.22 -8.27
C PHE A 151 15.00 -8.25 -9.42
N ASN A 152 16.06 -7.46 -9.22
CA ASN A 152 16.59 -6.55 -10.23
C ASN A 152 15.58 -5.47 -10.65
N VAL A 153 14.83 -4.94 -9.67
CA VAL A 153 13.96 -3.78 -9.87
C VAL A 153 14.49 -2.60 -9.05
N PRO A 154 15.09 -1.56 -9.68
CA PRO A 154 15.32 -1.43 -11.13
C PRO A 154 16.41 -2.39 -11.65
N ARG A 155 16.44 -2.61 -12.97
CA ARG A 155 17.59 -3.26 -13.63
C ARG A 155 18.76 -2.29 -13.50
N GLN A 156 19.84 -2.69 -12.85
CA GLN A 156 20.98 -1.81 -12.57
C GLN A 156 22.29 -2.62 -12.49
N PRO A 157 23.46 -2.03 -12.77
CA PRO A 157 23.69 -0.61 -13.10
C PRO A 157 23.09 -0.17 -14.45
N MET A 158 22.87 1.14 -14.61
CA MET A 158 22.39 1.76 -15.86
C MET A 158 22.99 3.15 -16.06
N PHE A 159 22.98 3.63 -17.31
CA PHE A 159 23.48 4.96 -17.69
C PHE A 159 24.91 5.20 -17.18
N GLY A 160 25.80 4.22 -17.39
CA GLY A 160 27.09 4.13 -16.72
C GLY A 160 27.01 3.19 -15.53
N ASP A 161 27.62 3.59 -14.42
CA ASP A 161 27.71 2.87 -13.15
C ASP A 161 26.68 3.35 -12.12
N ARG A 162 25.54 3.88 -12.55
CA ARG A 162 24.52 4.45 -11.66
C ARG A 162 23.65 3.38 -11.04
N TYR A 163 23.18 3.66 -9.82
CA TYR A 163 22.33 2.77 -9.03
C TYR A 163 21.19 3.51 -8.36
N GLU A 164 20.09 2.82 -8.10
CA GLU A 164 19.07 3.23 -7.13
C GLU A 164 18.58 4.68 -7.35
N ASP A 165 18.72 5.56 -6.35
CA ASP A 165 18.23 6.95 -6.39
C ASP A 165 18.95 7.81 -7.44
N GLU A 166 20.19 7.50 -7.80
CA GLU A 166 20.92 8.21 -8.86
C GLU A 166 20.27 8.00 -10.24
N ILE A 167 19.77 6.79 -10.51
CA ILE A 167 19.04 6.51 -11.75
C ILE A 167 17.69 7.23 -11.74
N VAL A 168 16.96 7.18 -10.62
CA VAL A 168 15.66 7.86 -10.50
C VAL A 168 15.84 9.36 -10.71
N SER A 169 16.79 9.99 -10.02
CA SER A 169 17.06 11.42 -10.12
C SER A 169 17.50 11.83 -11.53
N LEU A 170 18.37 11.05 -12.18
CA LEU A 170 18.74 11.27 -13.58
C LEU A 170 17.51 11.23 -14.49
N THR A 171 16.68 10.20 -14.37
CA THR A 171 15.51 10.06 -15.25
C THR A 171 14.47 11.16 -15.06
N PHE A 172 14.31 11.65 -13.83
CA PHE A 172 13.43 12.78 -13.55
C PHE A 172 14.00 14.07 -14.14
N HIS A 173 15.31 14.27 -14.05
CA HIS A 173 15.98 15.41 -14.70
C HIS A 173 15.76 15.39 -16.21
N GLU A 174 16.01 14.26 -16.86
CA GLU A 174 15.82 14.10 -18.31
C GLU A 174 14.36 14.32 -18.75
N TYR A 175 13.38 13.89 -17.95
CA TYR A 175 11.97 14.23 -18.19
C TYR A 175 11.76 15.75 -18.16
N LEU A 176 12.31 16.45 -17.16
CA LEU A 176 12.11 17.90 -17.04
C LEU A 176 12.80 18.70 -18.16
N GLU A 177 13.90 18.18 -18.73
CA GLU A 177 14.54 18.77 -19.90
C GLU A 177 13.72 18.50 -21.17
N THR A 178 13.40 17.24 -21.44
CA THR A 178 12.87 16.79 -22.74
C THR A 178 11.35 16.80 -22.85
N GLY A 179 10.64 16.59 -21.74
CA GLY A 179 9.19 16.37 -21.71
C GLY A 179 8.76 14.95 -22.11
N ASP A 180 9.69 14.04 -22.39
CA ASP A 180 9.37 12.65 -22.77
C ASP A 180 8.89 11.85 -21.53
N ALA A 181 7.60 11.52 -21.52
CA ALA A 181 6.89 10.85 -20.43
C ALA A 181 7.36 9.42 -20.15
N GLU A 182 8.19 8.83 -21.03
CA GLU A 182 8.76 7.49 -20.84
C GLU A 182 10.13 7.51 -20.15
N TRP A 183 10.66 8.69 -19.83
CA TRP A 183 11.88 8.82 -19.05
C TRP A 183 11.79 8.30 -17.62
N PRO A 184 10.74 8.56 -16.82
CA PRO A 184 10.80 8.24 -15.40
C PRO A 184 11.00 6.73 -15.15
N LEU A 185 12.04 6.37 -14.39
CA LEU A 185 12.44 4.97 -14.15
C LEU A 185 11.33 4.08 -13.57
N LEU A 186 10.37 4.68 -12.89
CA LEU A 186 9.27 3.94 -12.25
C LEU A 186 8.38 3.23 -13.27
N LEU A 187 8.27 3.71 -14.51
CA LEU A 187 7.46 3.08 -15.56
C LEU A 187 7.97 1.67 -15.91
N PRO A 188 9.24 1.48 -16.34
CA PRO A 188 9.77 0.14 -16.59
C PRO A 188 9.80 -0.72 -15.32
N MET A 189 9.97 -0.14 -14.12
CA MET A 189 9.88 -0.90 -12.87
C MET A 189 8.48 -1.51 -12.64
N VAL A 190 7.41 -0.73 -12.85
CA VAL A 190 6.02 -1.23 -12.74
C VAL A 190 5.74 -2.28 -13.81
N LYS A 191 6.18 -2.04 -15.06
CA LYS A 191 6.03 -3.01 -16.15
C LYS A 191 6.73 -4.34 -15.84
N SER A 192 7.92 -4.32 -15.24
CA SER A 192 8.60 -5.54 -14.78
C SER A 192 7.77 -6.33 -13.78
N ALA A 193 7.06 -5.66 -12.86
CA ALA A 193 6.19 -6.32 -11.89
C ALA A 193 4.95 -6.96 -12.56
N VAL A 194 4.32 -6.29 -13.53
CA VAL A 194 3.23 -6.84 -14.34
C VAL A 194 3.68 -8.10 -15.10
N ARG A 195 4.83 -8.03 -15.76
CA ARG A 195 5.40 -9.14 -16.52
C ARG A 195 5.87 -10.31 -15.64
N ALA A 196 6.23 -10.04 -14.39
CA ALA A 196 6.50 -11.08 -13.41
C ALA A 196 5.24 -11.84 -13.00
N MET A 197 4.10 -11.16 -12.83
CA MET A 197 2.81 -11.82 -12.58
C MET A 197 2.38 -12.67 -13.78
N ASP A 198 2.59 -12.18 -15.00
CA ASP A 198 2.31 -12.94 -16.23
C ASP A 198 3.12 -14.25 -16.28
N ALA A 199 4.44 -14.16 -16.12
CA ALA A 199 5.33 -15.31 -16.15
C ALA A 199 5.08 -16.29 -14.99
N ALA A 200 4.81 -15.77 -13.79
CA ALA A 200 4.52 -16.60 -12.62
C ALA A 200 3.20 -17.36 -12.75
N GLY A 201 2.14 -16.69 -13.21
CA GLY A 201 0.85 -17.33 -13.46
C GLY A 201 0.96 -18.40 -14.55
N GLN A 202 1.65 -18.10 -15.65
CA GLN A 202 1.88 -19.06 -16.73
C GLN A 202 2.65 -20.30 -16.23
N TYR A 203 3.79 -20.11 -15.55
CA TYR A 203 4.60 -21.22 -15.05
C TYR A 203 3.84 -22.06 -14.01
N ALA A 204 3.15 -21.43 -13.05
CA ALA A 204 2.38 -22.12 -12.02
C ALA A 204 1.28 -23.00 -12.62
N HIS A 205 0.65 -22.54 -13.71
CA HIS A 205 -0.37 -23.29 -14.44
C HIS A 205 0.24 -24.48 -15.19
N GLU A 206 1.29 -24.25 -15.98
CA GLU A 206 1.90 -25.25 -16.85
C GLU A 206 2.67 -26.33 -16.06
N ALA A 207 3.48 -25.93 -15.08
CA ALA A 207 4.41 -26.83 -14.38
C ALA A 207 3.81 -27.47 -13.12
N TRP A 208 2.91 -26.77 -12.42
CA TRP A 208 2.37 -27.21 -11.14
C TRP A 208 0.87 -27.45 -11.12
N HIS A 209 0.16 -27.18 -12.23
CA HIS A 209 -1.30 -27.26 -12.31
C HIS A 209 -1.99 -26.46 -11.21
N SER A 210 -1.44 -25.28 -10.92
CA SER A 210 -1.90 -24.37 -9.88
C SER A 210 -2.19 -22.99 -10.47
N THR A 211 -2.98 -22.15 -9.80
CA THR A 211 -3.30 -20.81 -10.27
C THR A 211 -2.77 -19.73 -9.34
N ILE A 212 -2.44 -18.58 -9.94
CA ILE A 212 -2.14 -17.33 -9.22
C ILE A 212 -2.86 -16.22 -9.99
N ASP A 213 -4.09 -15.92 -9.57
CA ASP A 213 -5.01 -15.05 -10.29
C ASP A 213 -4.93 -13.61 -9.77
N THR A 214 -4.69 -13.45 -8.48
CA THR A 214 -4.59 -12.15 -7.80
C THR A 214 -3.40 -12.12 -6.84
N TYR A 215 -3.00 -10.90 -6.45
CA TYR A 215 -1.79 -10.67 -5.68
C TYR A 215 -1.98 -9.66 -4.56
N THR A 216 -1.38 -9.95 -3.41
CA THR A 216 -0.92 -8.91 -2.49
C THR A 216 0.48 -8.50 -2.96
N ALA A 217 0.71 -7.22 -3.24
CA ALA A 217 2.01 -6.72 -3.70
C ALA A 217 2.76 -5.97 -2.59
N THR A 218 4.07 -6.18 -2.50
CA THR A 218 4.90 -5.53 -1.48
C THR A 218 6.33 -5.28 -1.96
N GLY A 219 7.01 -4.32 -1.33
CA GLY A 219 8.38 -3.94 -1.63
C GLY A 219 8.84 -2.80 -0.72
N VAL A 220 10.16 -2.66 -0.57
CA VAL A 220 10.77 -1.67 0.32
C VAL A 220 11.35 -0.51 -0.50
N SER A 221 11.23 0.72 0.02
CA SER A 221 11.81 1.93 -0.57
C SER A 221 11.24 2.17 -1.98
N LYS A 222 12.10 2.33 -2.99
CA LYS A 222 11.70 2.43 -4.41
C LYS A 222 10.81 1.29 -4.90
N ARG A 223 10.93 0.08 -4.33
CA ARG A 223 10.06 -1.06 -4.68
C ARG A 223 8.70 -0.93 -3.98
N GLY A 224 8.65 -0.28 -2.82
CA GLY A 224 7.41 0.19 -2.20
C GLY A 224 6.74 1.27 -3.05
N TRP A 225 7.53 2.15 -3.67
CA TRP A 225 7.01 3.10 -4.66
C TRP A 225 6.38 2.37 -5.86
N THR A 226 7.09 1.39 -6.43
CA THR A 226 6.56 0.53 -7.48
C THR A 226 5.29 -0.21 -7.03
N THR A 227 5.21 -0.66 -5.78
CA THR A 227 4.03 -1.34 -5.22
C THR A 227 2.80 -0.44 -5.27
N TRP A 228 2.93 0.82 -4.86
CA TRP A 228 1.84 1.80 -4.97
C TRP A 228 1.37 1.99 -6.41
N LEU A 229 2.31 2.21 -7.34
CA LEU A 229 1.98 2.48 -8.74
C LEU A 229 1.40 1.25 -9.43
N LEU A 230 1.91 0.05 -9.12
CA LEU A 230 1.38 -1.21 -9.61
C LEU A 230 -0.08 -1.40 -9.18
N GLY A 231 -0.37 -1.16 -7.90
CA GLY A 231 -1.74 -1.26 -7.37
C GLY A 231 -2.71 -0.25 -7.97
N ALA A 232 -2.23 0.80 -8.66
CA ALA A 232 -3.08 1.76 -9.36
C ALA A 232 -3.42 1.33 -10.80
N VAL A 233 -2.66 0.41 -11.40
CA VAL A 233 -2.73 0.13 -12.85
C VAL A 233 -2.94 -1.33 -13.22
N ASP A 234 -2.74 -2.28 -12.31
CA ASP A 234 -3.01 -3.70 -12.58
C ASP A 234 -4.09 -4.25 -11.63
N PRO A 235 -5.28 -4.63 -12.15
CA PRO A 235 -6.41 -5.08 -11.33
C PRO A 235 -6.17 -6.44 -10.64
N ARG A 236 -5.12 -7.20 -11.02
CA ARG A 236 -4.75 -8.42 -10.30
C ARG A 236 -4.20 -8.12 -8.91
N VAL A 237 -3.74 -6.89 -8.66
CA VAL A 237 -3.23 -6.48 -7.35
C VAL A 237 -4.38 -6.04 -6.45
N THR A 238 -4.91 -6.97 -5.67
CA THR A 238 -6.08 -6.77 -4.81
C THR A 238 -5.73 -6.37 -3.37
N ALA A 239 -4.44 -6.27 -3.04
CA ALA A 239 -3.95 -5.58 -1.84
C ALA A 239 -2.51 -5.11 -2.01
N ILE A 240 -2.11 -4.08 -1.26
CA ILE A 240 -0.74 -3.55 -1.30
C ILE A 240 -0.15 -3.34 0.09
N ALA A 241 1.14 -3.64 0.25
CA ALA A 241 1.90 -3.36 1.46
C ALA A 241 3.20 -2.61 1.12
N PRO A 242 3.13 -1.32 0.76
CA PRO A 242 4.30 -0.51 0.46
C PRO A 242 5.09 -0.21 1.76
N MET A 243 6.40 -0.43 1.72
CA MET A 243 7.26 -0.32 2.90
C MET A 243 8.33 0.77 2.73
N ALA A 244 8.57 1.55 3.79
CA ALA A 244 9.62 2.57 3.88
C ALA A 244 9.62 3.57 2.71
N ILE A 245 8.44 4.10 2.35
CA ILE A 245 8.28 5.05 1.23
C ILE A 245 7.20 6.11 1.54
N ASP A 246 7.44 6.89 2.59
CA ASP A 246 6.47 7.85 3.11
C ASP A 246 6.57 9.24 2.43
N VAL A 247 6.37 9.27 1.10
CA VAL A 247 6.61 10.46 0.26
C VAL A 247 5.41 10.86 -0.62
N LEU A 248 4.23 10.29 -0.39
CA LEU A 248 3.05 10.70 -1.16
C LEU A 248 2.78 12.20 -0.96
N ASN A 249 2.36 12.87 -2.04
CA ASN A 249 2.18 14.32 -2.11
C ASN A 249 3.53 15.05 -1.97
N MET A 250 4.45 14.75 -2.89
CA MET A 250 5.86 15.14 -2.80
C MET A 250 6.11 16.63 -2.55
N PRO A 251 5.36 17.58 -3.16
CA PRO A 251 5.56 19.00 -2.87
C PRO A 251 5.29 19.36 -1.41
N ARG A 252 4.25 18.78 -0.79
CA ARG A 252 3.96 18.98 0.63
C ARG A 252 5.00 18.33 1.52
N GLN A 253 5.52 17.17 1.11
CA GLN A 253 6.59 16.48 1.83
C GLN A 253 7.85 17.34 1.91
N MET A 254 8.29 17.94 0.80
CA MET A 254 9.48 18.81 0.80
C MET A 254 9.31 20.01 1.73
N ASP A 255 8.15 20.67 1.70
CA ASP A 255 7.85 21.78 2.63
C ASP A 255 7.83 21.29 4.09
N HIS A 256 7.37 20.06 4.33
CA HIS A 256 7.33 19.46 5.66
C HIS A 256 8.71 19.12 6.21
N GLN A 257 9.61 18.58 5.39
CA GLN A 257 11.00 18.32 5.79
C GLN A 257 11.68 19.61 6.25
N ARG A 258 11.58 20.68 5.46
CA ARG A 258 12.17 21.98 5.80
C ARG A 258 11.62 22.53 7.12
N ARG A 259 10.33 22.36 7.41
CA ARG A 259 9.74 22.77 8.70
C ARG A 259 10.21 21.90 9.87
N ALA A 260 10.40 20.60 9.66
CA ALA A 260 10.78 19.67 10.72
C ALA A 260 12.28 19.72 11.04
N TRP A 261 13.12 19.83 10.01
CA TRP A 261 14.56 19.62 10.09
C TRP A 261 15.39 20.84 9.68
N GLY A 262 14.76 21.91 9.19
CA GLY A 262 15.44 23.10 8.66
C GLY A 262 15.85 22.98 7.19
N ASP A 263 16.08 21.77 6.70
CA ASP A 263 16.34 21.47 5.29
C ASP A 263 15.69 20.12 4.91
N VAL A 264 15.79 19.75 3.63
CA VAL A 264 15.45 18.40 3.18
C VAL A 264 16.52 17.39 3.63
N SER A 265 16.15 16.11 3.67
CA SER A 265 17.04 15.04 4.11
C SER A 265 18.25 14.89 3.19
N TYR A 266 19.43 14.69 3.78
CA TYR A 266 20.62 14.27 3.07
C TYR A 266 20.45 12.95 2.32
N LYS A 267 19.45 12.12 2.68
CA LYS A 267 19.12 10.87 1.99
C LYS A 267 18.54 11.07 0.59
N ILE A 268 18.10 12.28 0.24
CA ILE A 268 17.65 12.63 -1.11
C ILE A 268 18.67 13.51 -1.87
N GLY A 269 19.95 13.43 -1.50
CA GLY A 269 21.05 14.21 -2.10
C GLY A 269 21.06 14.17 -3.63
N ASP A 270 20.93 12.98 -4.23
CA ASP A 270 20.88 12.80 -5.69
C ASP A 270 19.82 13.67 -6.39
N TYR A 271 18.71 13.94 -5.70
CA TYR A 271 17.61 14.75 -6.22
C TYR A 271 17.87 16.24 -6.01
N THR A 272 18.39 16.61 -4.83
CA THR A 272 18.72 18.00 -4.47
C THR A 272 19.86 18.54 -5.32
N GLU A 273 20.93 17.75 -5.53
CA GLU A 273 22.09 18.13 -6.33
C GLU A 273 21.73 18.39 -7.82
N ARG A 274 20.67 17.75 -8.31
CA ARG A 274 20.10 17.97 -9.66
C ARG A 274 19.06 19.09 -9.72
N GLY A 275 18.80 19.78 -8.61
CA GLY A 275 17.80 20.85 -8.50
C GLY A 275 16.35 20.37 -8.66
N LEU A 276 16.07 19.07 -8.48
CA LEU A 276 14.73 18.52 -8.70
C LEU A 276 13.72 18.99 -7.65
N VAL A 277 14.16 19.11 -6.40
CA VAL A 277 13.34 19.55 -5.27
C VAL A 277 12.69 20.91 -5.56
N ASP A 278 13.44 21.85 -6.12
CA ASP A 278 12.96 23.20 -6.41
C ASP A 278 12.09 23.25 -7.67
N ARG A 279 12.30 22.32 -8.59
CA ARG A 279 11.55 22.23 -9.86
C ARG A 279 10.22 21.49 -9.74
N ILE A 280 9.98 20.78 -8.65
CA ILE A 280 8.79 19.91 -8.46
C ILE A 280 7.46 20.69 -8.55
N LYS A 281 7.47 21.99 -8.20
CA LYS A 281 6.30 22.87 -8.23
C LYS A 281 6.07 23.58 -9.57
N THR A 282 7.02 23.48 -10.51
CA THR A 282 6.88 24.04 -11.87
C THR A 282 5.83 23.28 -12.69
N PRO A 283 5.32 23.84 -13.82
CA PRO A 283 4.39 23.11 -14.69
C PRO A 283 4.93 21.75 -15.15
N LYS A 284 6.20 21.67 -15.57
CA LYS A 284 6.84 20.39 -15.92
C LYS A 284 6.97 19.47 -14.70
N GLY A 285 7.33 20.00 -13.53
CA GLY A 285 7.37 19.24 -12.28
C GLY A 285 6.03 18.61 -11.91
N LYS A 286 4.93 19.36 -12.04
CA LYS A 286 3.58 18.83 -11.82
C LYS A 286 3.20 17.74 -12.81
N ALA A 287 3.59 17.89 -14.08
CA ALA A 287 3.37 16.87 -15.11
C ALA A 287 4.19 15.59 -14.85
N LEU A 288 5.42 15.71 -14.33
CA LEU A 288 6.18 14.56 -13.83
C LEU A 288 5.42 13.87 -12.70
N LEU A 289 4.95 14.63 -11.70
CA LEU A 289 4.25 14.07 -10.55
C LEU A 289 2.91 13.40 -10.91
N SER A 290 2.21 13.82 -11.97
CA SER A 290 1.04 13.07 -12.46
C SER A 290 1.39 11.69 -12.99
N ILE A 291 2.66 11.42 -13.28
CA ILE A 291 3.15 10.12 -13.72
C ILE A 291 3.65 9.31 -12.52
N VAL A 292 4.43 9.94 -11.63
CA VAL A 292 5.23 9.22 -10.63
C VAL A 292 4.72 9.31 -9.19
N ASP A 293 3.98 10.34 -8.78
CA ASP A 293 3.54 10.46 -7.38
C ASP A 293 2.31 9.56 -7.12
N PRO A 294 2.38 8.56 -6.22
CA PRO A 294 1.22 7.73 -5.93
C PRO A 294 0.01 8.52 -5.42
N TYR A 295 0.22 9.70 -4.85
CA TYR A 295 -0.87 10.59 -4.45
C TYR A 295 -1.75 10.98 -5.64
N HIS A 296 -1.21 11.08 -6.86
CA HIS A 296 -2.03 11.31 -8.07
C HIS A 296 -3.09 10.21 -8.24
N TYR A 297 -2.71 8.97 -7.99
CA TYR A 297 -3.52 7.76 -8.20
C TYR A 297 -4.38 7.37 -7.00
N ARG A 298 -4.37 8.13 -5.89
CA ARG A 298 -5.07 7.80 -4.63
C ARG A 298 -6.56 7.42 -4.79
N HIS A 299 -7.23 7.94 -5.83
CA HIS A 299 -8.63 7.67 -6.15
C HIS A 299 -8.86 6.30 -6.83
N LEU A 300 -7.81 5.72 -7.44
CA LEU A 300 -7.83 4.38 -8.02
C LEU A 300 -7.44 3.30 -7.00
N LEU A 301 -6.73 3.70 -5.94
CA LEU A 301 -6.17 2.82 -4.92
C LEU A 301 -7.20 2.43 -3.84
N ASN A 302 -8.29 1.78 -4.23
CA ASN A 302 -9.39 1.39 -3.33
C ASN A 302 -9.16 0.08 -2.58
N GLN A 303 -8.24 -0.75 -3.07
CA GLN A 303 -7.90 -2.02 -2.44
C GLN A 303 -7.30 -1.83 -1.04
N PRO A 304 -7.42 -2.84 -0.14
CA PRO A 304 -6.79 -2.83 1.17
C PRO A 304 -5.28 -2.53 1.09
N LYS A 305 -4.80 -1.68 2.00
CA LYS A 305 -3.38 -1.28 2.03
C LYS A 305 -2.80 -1.23 3.43
N LEU A 306 -1.62 -1.83 3.62
CA LEU A 306 -0.83 -1.75 4.85
C LEU A 306 0.43 -0.91 4.61
N ILE A 307 0.44 0.31 5.14
CA ILE A 307 1.56 1.24 5.01
C ILE A 307 2.55 0.95 6.14
N VAL A 308 3.77 0.54 5.79
CA VAL A 308 4.79 0.13 6.77
C VAL A 308 5.93 1.16 6.84
N ILE A 309 6.16 1.72 8.03
CA ILE A 309 7.11 2.83 8.24
C ILE A 309 7.97 2.57 9.48
N GLY A 310 9.28 2.82 9.37
CA GLY A 310 10.17 2.82 10.53
C GLY A 310 10.08 4.16 11.25
N THR A 311 9.95 4.16 12.57
CA THR A 311 9.81 5.40 13.36
C THR A 311 11.06 6.27 13.36
N ASN A 312 12.20 5.74 12.92
CA ASN A 312 13.50 6.39 12.88
C ASN A 312 14.03 6.48 11.43
N ASP A 313 13.15 6.49 10.43
CA ASP A 313 13.59 6.63 9.03
C ASP A 313 14.27 7.99 8.79
N HIS A 314 15.41 7.98 8.12
CA HIS A 314 16.17 9.18 7.78
C HIS A 314 15.67 9.87 6.51
N TYR A 315 14.79 9.24 5.74
CA TYR A 315 14.26 9.83 4.50
C TYR A 315 13.12 10.82 4.74
N TRP A 316 12.20 10.54 5.68
CA TRP A 316 10.94 11.27 5.84
C TRP A 316 10.70 11.67 7.30
N PRO A 317 10.14 12.86 7.58
CA PRO A 317 9.74 13.24 8.93
C PRO A 317 8.74 12.23 9.51
N LEU A 318 8.82 12.01 10.81
CA LEU A 318 8.03 11.01 11.53
C LEU A 318 6.51 11.09 11.29
N ASP A 319 5.98 12.31 11.14
CA ASP A 319 4.57 12.61 10.91
C ASP A 319 4.22 12.84 9.43
N ALA A 320 5.06 12.39 8.47
CA ALA A 320 4.87 12.57 7.03
C ALA A 320 3.57 11.92 6.50
N LEU A 321 3.22 10.71 6.97
CA LEU A 321 1.97 10.02 6.65
C LEU A 321 0.72 10.88 6.88
N ASN A 322 0.75 11.78 7.87
CA ASN A 322 -0.39 12.65 8.20
C ASN A 322 -0.76 13.60 7.05
N LEU A 323 0.14 13.85 6.10
CA LEU A 323 -0.10 14.77 4.99
C LEU A 323 -1.04 14.21 3.92
N TYR A 324 -1.27 12.90 3.90
CA TYR A 324 -2.10 12.24 2.89
C TYR A 324 -2.99 11.12 3.43
N TRP A 325 -2.85 10.71 4.70
CA TRP A 325 -3.63 9.61 5.29
C TRP A 325 -5.14 9.76 5.05
N ASP A 326 -5.70 10.94 5.32
CA ASP A 326 -7.14 11.19 5.20
C ASP A 326 -7.64 11.13 3.76
N ASP A 327 -6.77 11.42 2.79
CA ASP A 327 -7.10 11.43 1.35
C ASP A 327 -7.09 10.02 0.71
N LEU A 328 -6.57 9.00 1.41
CA LEU A 328 -6.53 7.63 0.90
C LEU A 328 -7.92 6.99 0.92
N ALA A 329 -8.31 6.40 -0.21
CA ALA A 329 -9.55 5.64 -0.35
C ALA A 329 -9.42 4.18 0.14
N GLY A 330 -10.57 3.55 0.38
CA GLY A 330 -10.67 2.13 0.76
C GLY A 330 -10.12 1.81 2.14
N ASP A 331 -10.02 0.50 2.43
CA ASP A 331 -9.44 0.01 3.67
C ASP A 331 -7.94 0.33 3.71
N LYS A 332 -7.51 0.95 4.81
CA LYS A 332 -6.15 1.43 5.00
C LYS A 332 -5.69 1.19 6.42
N TYR A 333 -4.45 0.72 6.54
CA TYR A 333 -3.84 0.26 7.78
C TYR A 333 -2.43 0.83 7.88
N ILE A 334 -1.98 1.09 9.10
CA ILE A 334 -0.64 1.60 9.40
C ILE A 334 0.09 0.56 10.23
N LEU A 335 1.35 0.32 9.90
CA LEU A 335 2.29 -0.38 10.77
C LEU A 335 3.53 0.50 10.95
N TYR A 336 3.61 1.14 12.10
CA TYR A 336 4.89 1.70 12.54
C TYR A 336 5.75 0.59 13.15
N VAL A 337 7.03 0.59 12.81
CA VAL A 337 8.04 -0.31 13.38
C VAL A 337 8.92 0.52 14.32
N PRO A 338 8.69 0.47 15.64
CA PRO A 338 9.39 1.29 16.62
C PRO A 338 10.91 1.04 16.61
N ASN A 339 11.71 2.08 16.80
CA ASN A 339 13.18 2.02 16.85
C ASN A 339 13.86 1.49 15.57
N ASN A 340 13.13 1.43 14.45
CA ASN A 340 13.64 0.95 13.18
C ASN A 340 13.84 2.10 12.20
N GLN A 341 14.93 2.04 11.46
CA GLN A 341 15.21 2.95 10.36
C GLN A 341 14.57 2.43 9.06
N HIS A 342 15.13 2.82 7.92
CA HIS A 342 14.65 2.47 6.58
C HIS A 342 14.69 0.96 6.25
N ASP A 343 15.41 0.15 7.03
CA ASP A 343 15.65 -1.26 6.77
C ASP A 343 14.65 -2.22 7.46
N LEU A 344 13.81 -1.73 8.37
CA LEU A 344 12.69 -2.45 8.99
C LEU A 344 13.08 -3.86 9.50
N LYS A 345 13.92 -3.95 10.52
CA LYS A 345 14.53 -5.19 11.02
C LYS A 345 13.59 -6.11 11.82
N ASP A 346 12.46 -5.62 12.33
CA ASP A 346 11.51 -6.44 13.10
C ASP A 346 10.68 -7.36 12.19
N SER A 347 11.28 -8.45 11.74
CA SER A 347 10.69 -9.38 10.79
C SER A 347 9.40 -10.03 11.31
N SER A 348 9.31 -10.32 12.61
CA SER A 348 8.15 -11.00 13.20
C SER A 348 6.87 -10.17 13.07
N ARG A 349 6.95 -8.89 13.46
CA ARG A 349 5.90 -7.89 13.34
C ARG A 349 5.49 -7.66 11.89
N LEU A 350 6.47 -7.57 11.00
CA LEU A 350 6.25 -7.36 9.57
C LEU A 350 5.52 -8.54 8.95
N ILE A 351 5.98 -9.76 9.18
CA ILE A 351 5.41 -10.95 8.57
C ILE A 351 4.00 -11.21 9.10
N GLY A 352 3.77 -11.12 10.41
CA GLY A 352 2.44 -11.31 10.98
C GLY A 352 1.42 -10.32 10.43
N SER A 353 1.80 -9.04 10.31
CA SER A 353 0.91 -8.00 9.78
C SER A 353 0.70 -8.10 8.26
N LEU A 354 1.73 -8.50 7.52
CA LEU A 354 1.60 -8.78 6.09
C LEU A 354 0.70 -10.00 5.84
N ASP A 355 0.84 -11.07 6.63
CA ASP A 355 -0.03 -12.24 6.57
C ASP A 355 -1.48 -11.85 6.84
N ALA A 356 -1.76 -11.02 7.85
CA ALA A 356 -3.12 -10.56 8.12
C ALA A 356 -3.75 -9.81 6.94
N LEU A 357 -3.00 -8.93 6.26
CA LEU A 357 -3.44 -8.29 5.01
C LEU A 357 -3.64 -9.30 3.88
N HIS A 358 -2.69 -10.20 3.70
CA HIS A 358 -2.71 -11.22 2.65
C HIS A 358 -3.92 -12.15 2.81
N GLN A 359 -4.20 -12.64 4.02
CA GLN A 359 -5.38 -13.47 4.30
C GLN A 359 -6.67 -12.68 4.07
N HIS A 360 -6.73 -11.40 4.44
CA HIS A 360 -7.89 -10.55 4.18
C HIS A 360 -8.18 -10.44 2.68
N ALA A 361 -7.17 -10.15 1.87
CA ALA A 361 -7.31 -10.06 0.41
C ALA A 361 -7.63 -11.42 -0.24
N ALA A 362 -7.02 -12.50 0.25
CA ALA A 362 -7.17 -13.84 -0.31
C ALA A 362 -8.50 -14.51 0.03
N THR A 363 -9.06 -14.24 1.21
CA THR A 363 -10.19 -15.02 1.78
C THR A 363 -11.39 -14.18 2.19
N GLY A 364 -11.28 -12.84 2.18
CA GLY A 364 -12.28 -11.94 2.75
C GLY A 364 -12.34 -11.96 4.28
N ARG A 365 -11.38 -12.62 4.96
CA ARG A 365 -11.28 -12.60 6.42
C ARG A 365 -11.23 -11.16 6.92
N PRO A 366 -12.09 -10.73 7.86
CA PRO A 366 -12.09 -9.34 8.32
C PRO A 366 -10.74 -8.93 8.92
N LEU A 367 -10.29 -7.71 8.60
CA LEU A 367 -9.25 -7.00 9.34
C LEU A 367 -9.87 -5.97 10.28
N PRO A 368 -9.27 -5.70 11.45
CA PRO A 368 -9.82 -4.76 12.42
C PRO A 368 -9.90 -3.33 11.89
N LYS A 369 -11.04 -2.67 12.09
CA LYS A 369 -11.20 -1.22 11.93
C LYS A 369 -10.78 -0.52 13.21
N LEU A 370 -9.49 -0.20 13.29
CA LEU A 370 -8.95 0.66 14.33
C LEU A 370 -9.36 2.11 14.06
N SER A 371 -9.94 2.76 15.07
CA SER A 371 -10.31 4.18 15.05
C SER A 371 -9.68 4.88 16.25
N TRP A 372 -9.32 6.15 16.07
CA TRP A 372 -8.64 6.91 17.11
C TRP A 372 -8.97 8.40 17.07
N GLU A 373 -8.73 9.05 18.21
CA GLU A 373 -8.87 10.49 18.38
C GLU A 373 -7.70 11.00 19.21
N PHE A 374 -7.10 12.10 18.77
CA PHE A 374 -6.14 12.88 19.54
C PHE A 374 -6.81 14.15 20.06
N ALA A 375 -6.75 14.40 21.36
CA ALA A 375 -7.31 15.60 21.97
C ALA A 375 -6.28 16.30 22.86
N MET A 376 -6.12 17.60 22.69
CA MET A 376 -5.34 18.44 23.61
C MET A 376 -6.23 18.85 24.79
N GLY A 377 -5.73 18.73 26.01
CA GLY A 377 -6.38 19.24 27.22
C GLY A 377 -5.35 19.77 28.22
N ASP A 378 -5.83 20.21 29.38
CA ASP A 378 -5.01 20.84 30.42
C ASP A 378 -3.89 19.92 30.95
N GLY A 379 -4.08 18.59 30.84
CA GLY A 379 -3.11 17.57 31.26
C GLY A 379 -2.15 17.09 30.16
N GLY A 380 -2.26 17.56 28.92
CA GLY A 380 -1.43 17.15 27.79
C GLY A 380 -2.21 16.62 26.58
N LEU A 381 -1.63 15.67 25.87
CA LEU A 381 -2.20 15.04 24.68
C LEU A 381 -2.83 13.68 25.05
N SER A 382 -4.15 13.58 24.88
CA SER A 382 -4.91 12.34 25.01
C SER A 382 -4.97 11.60 23.69
N LEU A 383 -4.71 10.29 23.69
CA LEU A 383 -4.99 9.37 22.60
C LEU A 383 -6.06 8.38 23.04
N ARG A 384 -7.20 8.35 22.33
CA ARG A 384 -8.29 7.40 22.54
C ARG A 384 -8.40 6.48 21.34
N MET A 385 -8.42 5.18 21.57
CA MET A 385 -8.48 4.15 20.54
C MET A 385 -9.67 3.21 20.74
N ASN A 386 -10.26 2.79 19.64
CA ASN A 386 -11.30 1.77 19.60
C ASN A 386 -11.08 0.84 18.41
N SER A 387 -11.27 -0.47 18.62
CA SER A 387 -11.26 -1.48 17.57
C SER A 387 -12.61 -2.20 17.55
N ASP A 388 -13.08 -2.57 16.36
CA ASP A 388 -14.28 -3.38 16.17
C ASP A 388 -14.04 -4.88 16.38
N LEU A 389 -12.76 -5.32 16.39
CA LEU A 389 -12.36 -6.67 16.75
C LEU A 389 -11.61 -6.69 18.10
N PRO A 390 -11.68 -7.80 18.86
CA PRO A 390 -10.96 -7.93 20.12
C PRO A 390 -9.44 -7.78 19.93
N THR A 391 -8.84 -6.87 20.72
CA THR A 391 -7.39 -6.67 20.79
C THR A 391 -6.80 -7.54 21.90
N HIS A 392 -5.64 -8.15 21.66
CA HIS A 392 -4.85 -8.81 22.71
C HIS A 392 -4.28 -7.77 23.67
N GLU A 393 -3.66 -6.72 23.12
CA GLU A 393 -3.11 -5.61 23.89
C GLU A 393 -3.23 -4.30 23.12
N VAL A 394 -3.32 -3.19 23.86
CA VAL A 394 -3.24 -1.85 23.28
C VAL A 394 -2.21 -1.05 24.06
N ARG A 395 -1.26 -0.46 23.33
CA ARG A 395 -0.13 0.30 23.88
C ARG A 395 0.03 1.63 23.16
N ALA A 396 0.63 2.60 23.83
CA ALA A 396 1.13 3.82 23.23
C ALA A 396 2.65 3.74 23.14
N TRP A 397 3.19 4.03 21.96
CA TRP A 397 4.61 4.24 21.75
C TRP A 397 4.91 5.72 21.87
N VAL A 398 5.91 6.07 22.66
CA VAL A 398 6.29 7.46 22.96
C VAL A 398 7.78 7.64 22.77
N ALA A 399 8.17 8.77 22.20
CA ALA A 399 9.56 9.23 22.13
C ALA A 399 9.63 10.73 22.43
N THR A 400 10.79 11.20 22.88
CA THR A 400 11.07 12.63 23.08
C THR A 400 12.29 13.05 22.28
N SER A 401 12.32 14.30 21.84
CA SER A 401 13.46 14.90 21.13
C SER A 401 13.60 16.38 21.48
N PRO A 402 14.82 16.96 21.51
CA PRO A 402 15.00 18.40 21.64
C PRO A 402 14.30 19.23 20.53
N GLY A 403 14.10 18.63 19.35
CA GLY A 403 13.48 19.25 18.17
C GLY A 403 12.40 18.37 17.55
N ARG A 404 11.92 18.74 16.36
CA ARG A 404 10.99 17.89 15.58
C ARG A 404 11.70 16.74 14.85
N ASP A 405 12.99 16.56 15.08
CA ASP A 405 13.79 15.48 14.51
C ASP A 405 13.83 14.28 15.47
N PHE A 406 13.19 13.18 15.08
CA PHE A 406 13.08 11.96 15.89
C PHE A 406 13.97 10.82 15.37
N ARG A 407 14.86 11.07 14.39
CA ARG A 407 15.69 10.03 13.76
C ARG A 407 16.57 9.28 14.76
N GLU A 408 17.09 9.99 15.76
CA GLU A 408 17.91 9.42 16.85
C GLU A 408 17.12 9.18 18.15
N ALA A 409 15.79 9.40 18.14
CA ALA A 409 14.98 9.27 19.34
C ALA A 409 14.71 7.78 19.66
N ARG A 410 14.73 7.44 20.95
CA ARG A 410 14.33 6.11 21.41
C ARG A 410 12.83 6.07 21.69
N TRP A 411 12.17 5.07 21.12
CA TRP A 411 10.76 4.78 21.34
C TRP A 411 10.57 3.76 22.45
N GLU A 412 9.71 4.09 23.39
CA GLU A 412 9.31 3.22 24.49
C GLU A 412 7.80 2.98 24.46
N SER A 413 7.38 1.78 24.85
CA SER A 413 5.97 1.39 24.84
C SER A 413 5.38 1.42 26.24
N PHE A 414 4.14 1.90 26.35
CA PHE A 414 3.40 1.99 27.60
C PHE A 414 1.99 1.42 27.39
N PRO A 415 1.45 0.65 28.36
CA PRO A 415 0.11 0.09 28.22
C PRO A 415 -0.96 1.20 28.23
N ALA A 416 -1.93 1.10 27.32
CA ALA A 416 -3.10 1.97 27.34
C ALA A 416 -4.12 1.47 28.39
N ARG A 417 -4.73 2.39 29.13
CA ARG A 417 -5.75 2.07 30.13
C ARG A 417 -7.12 1.96 29.49
N ARG A 418 -8.00 1.13 30.05
CA ARG A 418 -9.40 1.08 29.60
C ARG A 418 -10.22 2.15 30.30
N HIS A 419 -10.90 3.00 29.53
CA HIS A 419 -11.79 4.04 30.04
C HIS A 419 -12.96 4.25 29.07
N GLY A 420 -14.20 4.17 29.57
CA GLY A 420 -15.41 4.36 28.75
C GLY A 420 -15.52 3.41 27.56
N GLY A 421 -15.05 2.16 27.71
CA GLY A 421 -15.05 1.18 26.61
C GLY A 421 -13.98 1.43 25.53
N ARG A 422 -13.11 2.41 25.70
CA ARG A 422 -11.98 2.72 24.80
C ARG A 422 -10.65 2.53 25.50
N SER A 423 -9.59 2.35 24.71
CA SER A 423 -8.22 2.32 25.21
C SER A 423 -7.66 3.73 25.17
N VAL A 424 -7.14 4.23 26.29
CA VAL A 424 -6.75 5.62 26.46
C VAL A 424 -5.33 5.70 26.99
N TYR A 425 -4.52 6.58 26.40
CA TYR A 425 -3.22 6.96 26.92
C TYR A 425 -3.11 8.49 26.96
N GLU A 426 -2.53 9.01 28.03
CA GLU A 426 -2.32 10.45 28.24
C GLU A 426 -0.82 10.72 28.22
N LEU A 427 -0.39 11.56 27.27
CA LEU A 427 0.98 12.03 27.15
C LEU A 427 1.10 13.43 27.76
N THR A 428 1.91 13.58 28.80
CA THR A 428 2.31 14.90 29.29
C THR A 428 3.19 15.59 28.24
N VAL A 429 2.79 16.78 27.80
CA VAL A 429 3.58 17.57 26.86
C VAL A 429 4.82 18.10 27.59
N PRO A 430 6.03 17.90 27.05
CA PRO A 430 7.25 18.37 27.71
C PRO A 430 7.27 19.91 27.74
N SER A 431 7.75 20.49 28.84
CA SER A 431 7.92 21.95 28.97
C SER A 431 9.02 22.51 28.06
N THR A 432 9.95 21.66 27.62
CA THR A 432 11.04 21.98 26.69
C THR A 432 11.22 20.85 25.68
N GLY A 433 11.35 21.19 24.40
CA GLY A 433 11.51 20.21 23.33
C GLY A 433 10.17 19.65 22.86
N PHE A 434 10.22 18.44 22.30
CA PHE A 434 9.09 17.79 21.66
C PHE A 434 8.93 16.35 22.15
N ALA A 435 7.69 15.88 22.13
CA ALA A 435 7.32 14.48 22.31
C ALA A 435 6.48 14.03 21.11
N ALA A 436 6.60 12.75 20.76
CA ALA A 436 5.78 12.11 19.76
C ALA A 436 5.10 10.89 20.36
N MET A 437 3.87 10.63 19.92
CA MET A 437 3.12 9.44 20.31
C MET A 437 2.33 8.86 19.13
N PHE A 438 2.26 7.53 19.06
CA PHE A 438 1.24 6.80 18.33
C PHE A 438 0.73 5.64 19.18
N GLY A 439 -0.48 5.18 18.88
CA GLY A 439 -1.06 3.99 19.48
C GLY A 439 -0.86 2.76 18.61
N GLU A 440 -0.81 1.60 19.26
CA GLU A 440 -0.66 0.30 18.63
C GLU A 440 -1.63 -0.69 19.27
N ALA A 441 -2.40 -1.37 18.44
CA ALA A 441 -3.24 -2.49 18.83
C ALA A 441 -2.62 -3.79 18.30
N GLU A 442 -2.44 -4.75 19.19
CA GLU A 442 -1.98 -6.10 18.91
C GLU A 442 -3.17 -7.06 18.80
N TYR A 443 -3.13 -7.94 17.82
CA TYR A 443 -4.16 -8.93 17.54
C TYR A 443 -3.55 -10.31 17.37
N HIS A 444 -4.34 -11.35 17.64
CA HIS A 444 -3.95 -12.72 17.34
C HIS A 444 -4.04 -12.99 15.84
N GLY A 445 -2.92 -13.37 15.22
CA GLY A 445 -2.89 -13.96 13.88
C GLY A 445 -2.79 -15.49 13.92
N ASP A 446 -2.70 -16.12 12.75
CA ASP A 446 -2.66 -17.59 12.65
C ASP A 446 -1.33 -18.15 13.17
N SER A 447 -0.20 -17.59 12.70
CA SER A 447 1.15 -18.02 13.08
C SER A 447 1.88 -17.01 13.96
N LEU A 448 1.70 -15.72 13.68
CA LEU A 448 2.35 -14.60 14.36
C LEU A 448 1.29 -13.57 14.74
N PRO A 449 1.46 -12.83 15.85
CA PRO A 449 0.61 -11.67 16.13
C PRO A 449 0.79 -10.62 15.04
N TYR A 450 -0.24 -9.83 14.82
CA TYR A 450 -0.18 -8.68 13.93
C TYR A 450 -0.55 -7.39 14.66
N TYR A 451 -0.08 -6.28 14.11
CA TYR A 451 -0.13 -4.98 14.76
C TYR A 451 -0.69 -3.94 13.81
N LEU A 452 -1.59 -3.11 14.33
CA LEU A 452 -2.12 -1.94 13.63
C LEU A 452 -1.86 -0.70 14.47
N SER A 453 -1.35 0.34 13.83
CA SER A 453 -1.00 1.60 14.45
C SER A 453 -2.00 2.71 14.12
N THR A 454 -2.08 3.71 14.99
CA THR A 454 -2.66 5.02 14.66
C THR A 454 -1.65 5.86 13.90
N ASN A 455 -2.06 7.03 13.39
CA ASN A 455 -1.10 8.08 13.02
C ASN A 455 -0.22 8.49 14.21
N VAL A 456 0.95 9.06 13.91
CA VAL A 456 1.80 9.72 14.91
C VAL A 456 1.35 11.17 15.12
N ARG A 457 1.37 11.62 16.38
CA ARG A 457 1.20 13.03 16.76
C ARG A 457 2.45 13.54 17.45
N VAL A 458 3.02 14.64 16.92
CA VAL A 458 4.13 15.37 17.53
C VAL A 458 3.58 16.61 18.25
N VAL A 459 3.93 16.76 19.52
CA VAL A 459 3.56 17.89 20.39
C VAL A 459 4.79 18.44 21.10
N GLY A 460 4.74 19.71 21.47
CA GLY A 460 5.86 20.38 22.14
C GLY A 460 5.90 21.86 21.79
N SER A 461 6.81 22.55 22.46
CA SER A 461 7.08 23.97 22.27
C SER A 461 8.53 24.17 21.87
N LYS A 462 8.77 25.12 20.96
CA LYS A 462 10.14 25.59 20.71
C LYS A 462 10.76 26.09 22.02
N PRO A 463 12.07 25.92 22.25
CA PRO A 463 12.75 26.56 23.36
C PRO A 463 12.45 28.07 23.37
N VAL A 464 12.13 28.62 24.53
CA VAL A 464 12.13 30.07 24.73
C VAL A 464 13.60 30.51 24.79
N GLY A 465 14.09 31.18 23.74
CA GLY A 465 15.44 31.76 23.62
C GLY A 465 16.44 30.86 22.89
N ASN A 466 17.27 31.35 21.95
CA ASN A 466 17.78 32.70 21.78
C ASN A 466 17.26 33.37 20.50
N GLU A 467 16.53 34.47 20.67
CA GLU A 467 16.77 35.62 19.80
C GLU A 467 18.23 36.03 20.04
N THR A 468 19.05 35.95 18.99
CA THR A 468 20.32 36.69 18.97
C THR A 468 20.08 37.92 18.08
N PRO A 469 20.54 39.10 18.53
CA PRO A 469 20.09 40.42 18.06
C PRO A 469 20.35 40.72 16.60
#